data_AF-A0A2E9X0D7-F1
#
_entry.id   AF-A0A2E9X0D7-F1
#
_cell.length_a   1.000
_cell.length_b   1.000
_cell.length_c   1.000
_cell.angle_alpha   90.00
_cell.angle_beta   90.00
_cell.angle_gamma   90.00
#
_symmetry.space_group_name_H-M   'P 1'
#
loop_
_entity.id
_entity.type
_entity.pdbx_description
1 polymer ?
#
loop_
_entity_poly.entity_id
_entity_poly.type
_entity_poly.pdbx_seq_one_letter_code
_entity_poly.pdbx_strand_id
1 'polypeptide(L)'
;MGGAELSQTEAATATGGTSTLMVRAQFENYAGRTALEAVQQFNRRWLRVDRSGSGAYARVIVDGARGDQNLGGEFRELARLRAVDVESMRFLAPNDANRKYGADYGGGMIEVTLVGR
;
A
#
# COMPACT_ATOMS: atom_id res chain seq x y z
N MET A 1 27.80 23.22 27.59
CA MET A 1 27.78 21.97 26.78
C MET A 1 26.34 21.76 26.37
N GLY A 2 25.86 21.93 25.13
CA GLY A 2 26.49 21.86 23.82
C GLY A 2 26.35 20.44 23.25
N GLY A 3 25.33 20.21 22.40
CA GLY A 3 25.19 18.98 21.61
C GLY A 3 23.75 18.48 21.44
N ALA A 4 23.05 19.00 20.43
CA ALA A 4 21.83 18.40 19.89
C ALA A 4 22.22 17.37 18.83
N GLU A 5 21.75 16.12 18.93
CA GLU A 5 21.72 15.19 17.81
C GLU A 5 20.38 14.46 17.78
N LEU A 6 19.46 15.13 17.08
CA LEU A 6 18.34 14.56 16.38
C LEU A 6 18.78 13.31 15.60
N SER A 7 18.34 12.13 16.01
CA SER A 7 18.19 10.96 15.12
C SER A 7 17.23 9.97 15.76
N GLN A 8 16.06 10.49 16.13
CA GLN A 8 14.84 9.70 16.11
C GLN A 8 14.60 9.37 14.64
N THR A 9 15.31 8.35 14.15
CA THR A 9 14.92 7.66 12.93
C THR A 9 13.69 6.88 13.37
N GLU A 10 12.57 7.59 13.45
CA GLU A 10 11.22 7.04 13.43
C GLU A 10 11.04 6.38 12.05
N ALA A 11 11.84 5.34 11.81
CA ALA A 11 11.53 4.34 10.82
C ALA A 11 10.18 3.83 11.25
N ALA A 12 9.15 4.28 10.53
CA ALA A 12 7.75 4.01 10.75
C ALA A 12 7.48 2.51 10.72
N THR A 13 7.89 1.78 11.75
CA THR A 13 7.31 0.51 12.14
C THR A 13 6.02 0.86 12.85
N ALA A 14 5.00 1.20 12.05
CA ALA A 14 3.64 1.40 12.54
C ALA A 14 3.18 0.11 13.23
N THR A 15 3.36 0.06 14.55
CA THR A 15 2.83 -0.97 15.42
C THR A 15 1.50 -0.45 15.95
N GLY A 16 0.41 -0.84 15.30
CA GLY A 16 -0.95 -0.45 15.68
C GLY A 16 -1.97 -0.85 14.61
N GLY A 17 -2.51 -2.07 14.72
CA GLY A 17 -3.34 -2.70 13.69
C GLY A 17 -2.48 -3.38 12.61
N THR A 18 -3.00 -4.39 11.91
CA THR A 18 -2.31 -5.15 10.84
C THR A 18 -2.09 -4.31 9.57
N SER A 19 -1.69 -3.06 9.74
CA SER A 19 -1.44 -2.10 8.69
C SER A 19 0.06 -2.02 8.45
N THR A 20 0.51 -2.36 7.25
CA THR A 20 1.92 -2.26 6.86
C THR A 20 2.06 -1.10 5.86
N LEU A 21 3.07 -0.25 6.05
CA LEU A 21 3.28 0.99 5.29
C LEU A 21 4.62 0.93 4.55
N MET A 22 4.59 1.26 3.26
CA MET A 22 5.74 1.51 2.41
C MET A 22 5.79 3.01 2.10
N VAL A 23 6.90 3.67 2.40
CA VAL A 23 7.07 5.12 2.23
C VAL A 23 7.97 5.44 1.04
N ARG A 24 7.99 6.71 0.61
CA ARG A 24 8.76 7.20 -0.54
C ARG A 24 10.22 6.74 -0.55
N ALA A 25 10.92 6.85 0.58
CA ALA A 25 12.31 6.39 0.70
C ALA A 25 12.50 4.91 0.30
N GLN A 26 11.49 4.07 0.55
CA GLN A 26 11.52 2.68 0.12
C GLN A 26 11.22 2.56 -1.37
N PHE A 27 10.29 3.35 -1.93
CA PHE A 27 10.02 3.40 -3.37
C PHE A 27 11.21 3.88 -4.21
N GLU A 28 12.05 4.76 -3.67
CA GLU A 28 13.28 5.23 -4.33
C GLU A 28 14.28 4.08 -4.60
N ASN A 29 14.28 3.04 -3.76
CA ASN A 29 15.07 1.83 -4.00
C ASN A 29 14.57 1.00 -5.20
N TYR A 30 13.37 1.29 -5.69
CA TYR A 30 12.75 0.65 -6.86
C TYR A 30 12.60 1.63 -8.03
N ALA A 31 13.43 2.68 -8.08
CA ALA A 31 13.46 3.62 -9.21
C ALA A 31 13.60 2.88 -10.55
N GLY A 32 12.78 3.27 -11.53
CA GLY A 32 12.70 2.61 -12.84
C GLY A 32 11.75 1.40 -12.90
N ARG A 33 11.09 1.03 -11.79
CA ARG A 33 10.09 -0.04 -11.74
C ARG A 33 8.67 0.49 -11.53
N THR A 34 7.71 -0.40 -11.72
CA THR A 34 6.30 -0.11 -11.41
C THR A 34 6.00 -0.26 -9.92
N ALA A 35 4.93 0.38 -9.45
CA ALA A 35 4.46 0.23 -8.08
C ALA A 35 4.09 -1.23 -7.77
N LEU A 36 3.56 -1.95 -8.75
CA LEU A 36 3.29 -3.39 -8.63
C LEU A 36 4.56 -4.20 -8.38
N GLU A 37 5.64 -3.94 -9.11
CA GLU A 37 6.93 -4.61 -8.90
C GLU A 37 7.55 -4.27 -7.55
N ALA A 38 7.46 -3.01 -7.13
CA ALA A 38 7.92 -2.57 -5.82
C ALA A 38 7.21 -3.32 -4.69
N VAL A 39 5.88 -3.46 -4.76
CA VAL A 39 5.08 -4.21 -3.77
C VAL A 39 5.35 -5.70 -3.83
N GLN A 40 5.53 -6.28 -5.03
CA GLN A 40 5.90 -7.70 -5.16
C GLN A 40 7.21 -8.01 -4.43
N GLN A 41 8.20 -7.12 -4.53
CA GLN A 41 9.49 -7.25 -3.85
C GLN A 41 9.40 -6.97 -2.35
N PHE A 42 8.76 -5.86 -1.98
CA PHE A 42 8.63 -5.44 -0.59
C PHE A 42 7.75 -6.38 0.23
N ASN A 43 6.54 -6.65 -0.26
CA ASN A 43 5.58 -7.50 0.43
C ASN A 43 4.57 -8.15 -0.52
N ARG A 44 4.99 -9.24 -1.17
CA ARG A 44 4.12 -10.06 -2.03
C ARG A 44 2.82 -10.55 -1.37
N ARG A 45 2.74 -10.55 -0.02
CA ARG A 45 1.54 -10.98 0.71
C ARG A 45 0.40 -9.98 0.60
N TRP A 46 0.69 -8.71 0.30
CA TRP A 46 -0.36 -7.72 0.02
C TRP A 46 -1.12 -8.05 -1.27
N LEU A 47 -0.45 -8.73 -2.20
CA LEU A 47 -1.02 -9.15 -3.49
C LEU A 47 -1.61 -10.56 -3.42
N ARG A 48 -1.16 -11.36 -2.45
CA ARG A 48 -1.63 -12.73 -2.20
C ARG A 48 -2.55 -12.75 -1.00
N VAL A 49 -3.85 -12.68 -1.26
CA VAL A 49 -4.84 -12.95 -0.21
C VAL A 49 -4.74 -14.44 0.17
N ASP A 50 -4.57 -14.72 1.47
CA ASP A 50 -4.22 -16.04 1.98
C ASP A 50 -5.44 -16.99 2.04
N ARG A 51 -5.27 -18.12 1.35
CA ARG A 51 -5.69 -19.53 1.57
C ARG A 51 -7.06 -19.93 2.12
N SER A 52 -7.97 -19.03 2.51
CA SER A 52 -9.28 -19.42 3.04
C SER A 52 -10.38 -19.60 1.98
N GLY A 53 -10.03 -19.75 0.70
CA GLY A 53 -10.91 -20.30 -0.32
C GLY A 53 -11.91 -19.35 -1.01
N SER A 54 -12.08 -18.10 -0.56
CA SER A 54 -13.05 -17.18 -1.18
C SER A 54 -12.52 -16.30 -2.33
N GLY A 55 -11.23 -16.36 -2.67
CA GLY A 55 -10.70 -15.73 -3.90
C GLY A 55 -10.80 -14.19 -3.98
N ALA A 56 -11.16 -13.49 -2.91
CA ALA A 56 -11.22 -12.03 -2.91
C ALA A 56 -9.79 -11.46 -2.90
N TYR A 57 -9.44 -10.62 -3.89
CA TYR A 57 -8.16 -9.91 -3.93
C TYR A 57 -8.23 -8.61 -3.12
N ALA A 58 -7.07 -8.01 -2.86
CA ALA A 58 -7.00 -6.70 -2.20
C ALA A 58 -7.34 -5.59 -3.20
N ARG A 59 -8.26 -4.70 -2.82
CA ARG A 59 -8.65 -3.55 -3.66
C ARG A 59 -7.60 -2.47 -3.62
N VAL A 60 -7.31 -1.87 -4.76
CA VAL A 60 -6.39 -0.73 -4.86
C VAL A 60 -7.18 0.56 -4.99
N ILE A 61 -6.82 1.55 -4.18
CA ILE A 61 -7.36 2.91 -4.24
C ILE A 61 -6.18 3.85 -4.38
N VAL A 62 -6.22 4.69 -5.41
CA VAL A 62 -5.16 5.66 -5.69
C VAL A 62 -5.70 7.03 -5.33
N ASP A 63 -5.02 7.71 -4.43
CA ASP A 63 -5.37 9.04 -3.96
C ASP A 63 -6.81 9.12 -3.42
N GLY A 64 -7.31 8.07 -2.77
CA GLY A 64 -8.68 8.05 -2.27
C GLY A 64 -9.77 7.98 -3.37
N ALA A 65 -9.40 8.05 -4.65
CA ALA A 65 -10.30 7.70 -5.75
C ALA A 65 -10.43 6.18 -5.76
N ARG A 66 -11.66 5.70 -5.52
CA ARG A 66 -11.97 4.26 -5.61
C ARG A 66 -11.58 3.83 -7.02
N GLY A 67 -10.58 2.95 -7.14
CA GLY A 67 -10.28 2.30 -8.40
C GLY A 67 -11.56 1.71 -8.97
N ASP A 68 -11.73 1.79 -10.29
CA ASP A 68 -12.94 1.41 -11.00
C ASP A 68 -13.47 0.05 -10.48
N GLN A 69 -14.63 0.07 -9.82
CA GLN A 69 -15.22 -1.04 -9.07
C GLN A 69 -15.55 -2.28 -9.94
N ASN A 70 -15.39 -2.19 -11.27
CA ASN A 70 -15.74 -3.26 -12.22
C ASN A 70 -14.56 -4.11 -12.71
N LEU A 71 -13.33 -3.82 -12.31
CA LEU A 71 -12.17 -4.53 -12.83
C LEU A 71 -11.74 -5.61 -11.85
N GLY A 72 -12.11 -6.87 -12.14
CA GLY A 72 -11.53 -8.09 -11.55
C GLY A 72 -10.04 -8.27 -11.85
N GLY A 73 -9.26 -7.23 -11.59
CA GLY A 73 -7.85 -7.06 -11.90
C GLY A 73 -7.29 -5.86 -11.15
N GLU A 74 -7.48 -5.86 -9.82
CA GLU A 74 -7.20 -4.76 -8.89
C GLU A 74 -5.75 -4.25 -8.91
N PHE A 75 -4.81 -4.98 -9.51
CA PHE A 75 -3.39 -4.59 -9.61
C PHE A 75 -2.99 -3.90 -10.93
N ARG A 76 -3.88 -3.79 -11.92
CA ARG A 76 -3.56 -3.15 -13.21
C ARG A 76 -3.14 -1.68 -13.05
N GLU A 77 -3.74 -0.98 -12.09
CA GLU A 77 -3.39 0.40 -11.78
C GLU A 77 -1.98 0.50 -11.19
N LEU A 78 -1.59 -0.44 -10.32
CA LEU A 78 -0.23 -0.52 -9.78
C LEU A 78 0.81 -0.83 -10.87
N ALA A 79 0.43 -1.60 -11.89
CA ALA A 79 1.29 -1.90 -13.03
C ALA A 79 1.48 -0.69 -13.98
N ARG A 80 0.56 0.28 -13.95
CA ARG A 80 0.64 1.52 -14.73
C ARG A 80 1.35 2.64 -13.98
N LEU A 81 1.31 2.60 -12.65
CA LEU A 81 1.99 3.55 -11.78
C LEU A 81 3.48 3.26 -11.68
N ARG A 82 4.33 4.28 -11.85
CA ARG A 82 5.77 4.14 -11.58
C ARG A 82 6.00 4.30 -10.08
N ALA A 83 6.97 3.54 -9.55
CA ALA A 83 7.34 3.62 -8.13
C ALA A 83 7.73 5.05 -7.71
N VAL A 84 8.39 5.80 -8.59
CA VAL A 84 8.82 7.18 -8.32
C VAL A 84 7.68 8.19 -8.19
N ASP A 85 6.51 7.88 -8.74
CA ASP A 85 5.33 8.73 -8.66
C ASP A 85 4.50 8.42 -7.39
N VAL A 86 4.89 7.41 -6.61
CA VAL A 86 4.21 6.99 -5.37
C VAL A 86 4.91 7.61 -4.16
N GLU A 87 4.16 8.36 -3.36
CA GLU A 87 4.62 8.90 -2.09
C GLU A 87 4.55 7.86 -0.97
N SER A 88 3.44 7.14 -0.88
CA SER A 88 3.29 6.08 0.11
C SER A 88 2.25 5.06 -0.34
N MET A 89 2.38 3.85 0.22
CA MET A 89 1.43 2.79 0.01
C MET A 89 1.19 2.02 1.30
N ARG A 90 -0.08 1.82 1.65
CA ARG A 90 -0.48 1.15 2.89
C ARG A 90 -1.42 0.01 2.59
N PHE A 91 -1.14 -1.16 3.16
CA PHE A 91 -2.12 -2.23 3.23
C PHE A 91 -2.99 -2.10 4.48
N LEU A 92 -4.29 -2.24 4.30
CA LEU A 92 -5.31 -2.36 5.34
C LEU A 92 -5.89 -3.77 5.31
N ALA A 93 -5.93 -4.41 6.48
CA ALA A 93 -6.63 -5.68 6.64
C ALA A 93 -8.14 -5.52 6.37
N PRO A 94 -8.86 -6.60 6.00
CA PRO A 94 -10.29 -6.54 5.69
C PRO A 94 -11.15 -5.82 6.73
N ASN A 95 -10.89 -6.05 8.03
CA ASN A 95 -11.62 -5.40 9.11
C ASN A 95 -11.41 -3.87 9.15
N ASP A 96 -10.17 -3.42 8.97
CA ASP A 96 -9.83 -1.99 8.97
C ASP A 96 -10.34 -1.30 7.70
N ALA A 97 -10.18 -1.96 6.54
CA ALA A 97 -10.73 -1.48 5.27
C ALA A 97 -12.26 -1.34 5.34
N ASN A 98 -12.94 -2.36 5.89
CA ASN A 98 -14.39 -2.33 6.04
C ASN A 98 -14.87 -1.22 6.98
N ARG A 99 -14.13 -0.94 8.07
CA ARG A 99 -14.43 0.17 8.98
C ARG A 99 -14.23 1.54 8.34
N LYS A 100 -13.20 1.72 7.52
CA LYS A 100 -12.83 3.01 6.92
C LYS A 100 -13.61 3.33 5.64
N TYR A 101 -13.90 2.32 4.81
CA TYR A 101 -14.46 2.51 3.47
C TYR A 101 -15.83 1.86 3.25
N GLY A 102 -16.38 1.16 4.25
CA GLY A 102 -17.64 0.42 4.18
C GLY A 102 -17.44 -1.05 3.86
N ALA A 103 -18.51 -1.86 3.87
CA ALA A 103 -18.42 -3.30 3.57
C ALA A 103 -17.87 -3.57 2.15
N ASP A 104 -17.49 -4.83 1.88
CA ASP A 104 -17.03 -5.34 0.56
C ASP A 104 -15.50 -5.35 0.31
N TYR A 105 -14.67 -5.20 1.36
CA TYR A 105 -13.19 -5.35 1.28
C TYR A 105 -12.72 -6.69 1.87
N GLY A 106 -13.34 -7.80 1.45
CA GLY A 106 -13.05 -9.15 1.97
C GLY A 106 -11.58 -9.60 1.79
N GLY A 107 -10.90 -9.11 0.75
CA GLY A 107 -9.48 -9.37 0.50
C GLY A 107 -8.51 -8.31 1.08
N GLY A 108 -9.04 -7.31 1.78
CA GLY A 108 -8.27 -6.16 2.27
C GLY A 108 -8.17 -5.05 1.21
N MET A 109 -7.31 -4.08 1.48
CA MET A 109 -7.18 -2.88 0.66
C MET A 109 -5.75 -2.36 0.65
N ILE A 110 -5.34 -1.82 -0.49
CA ILE A 110 -4.08 -1.10 -0.68
C ILE A 110 -4.43 0.35 -1.02
N GLU A 111 -4.09 1.26 -0.11
CA GLU A 111 -4.11 2.69 -0.38
C GLU A 111 -2.79 3.11 -1.00
N VAL A 112 -2.86 3.88 -2.08
CA VAL A 112 -1.71 4.50 -2.75
C VAL A 112 -1.90 6.01 -2.69
N THR A 113 -0.87 6.72 -2.27
CA THR A 113 -0.80 8.19 -2.33
C THR A 113 0.29 8.57 -3.33
N LEU A 114 -0.02 9.45 -4.28
CA LEU A 114 0.95 9.90 -5.27
C LEU A 114 1.72 11.14 -4.80
N VAL A 115 2.90 11.38 -5.37
CA VAL A 115 3.71 12.56 -5.07
C VAL A 115 3.05 13.82 -5.64
N GLY A 116 2.94 14.86 -4.82
CA GLY A 116 2.56 16.20 -5.29
C GLY A 116 1.06 16.48 -5.36
N ARG A 117 0.28 15.86 -4.48
CA ARG A 117 -1.14 16.16 -4.29
C ARG A 117 -1.39 17.39 -3.42
#